data_AF-A0A4Q0MHK4-F1
#
_entry.id   AF-A0A4Q0MHK4-F1
#
_cell.length_a   1.000
_cell.length_b   1.000
_cell.length_c   1.000
_cell.angle_alpha   90.00
_cell.angle_beta   90.00
_cell.angle_gamma   90.00
#
_symmetry.space_group_name_H-M   'P 1'
#
loop_
_entity.id
_entity.type
_entity.pdbx_description
1 polymer ?
#
loop_
_entity_poly.entity_id
_entity_poly.type
_entity_poly.pdbx_seq_one_letter_code
_entity_poly.pdbx_strand_id
1 'polypeptide(L)'
;MPSAHLTPILLLACSNFFMTIAWYGHLKFKAAPLWAAVLVSWLIAFVEYCLAVPANRIGHTVYSGAELKAMQEVITLIVFAIFSVAYLGERFTLNHAIGFAFIALGAFFVFRGPLG
;
A
#
# COMPACT_ATOMS: atom_id res chain seq x y z
N MET A 1 6.01 22.41 10.16
CA MET A 1 6.84 22.02 9.00
C MET A 1 5.94 21.45 7.93
N PRO A 2 5.79 22.09 6.75
CA PRO A 2 4.92 21.63 5.66
C PRO A 2 5.18 20.19 5.20
N SER A 3 6.38 19.67 5.48
CA SER A 3 6.80 18.29 5.17
C SER A 3 5.97 17.22 5.88
N ALA A 4 5.44 17.46 7.09
CA ALA A 4 4.77 16.42 7.88
C ALA A 4 3.46 15.89 7.25
N HIS A 5 2.83 16.65 6.36
CA HIS A 5 1.62 16.21 5.64
C HIS A 5 1.95 15.39 4.38
N LEU A 6 2.99 15.77 3.63
CA LEU A 6 3.33 15.15 2.34
C LEU A 6 4.32 13.99 2.47
N THR A 7 5.27 14.09 3.41
CA THR A 7 6.29 13.07 3.64
C THR A 7 5.70 11.69 3.95
N PRO A 8 4.66 11.54 4.80
CA PRO A 8 4.03 10.24 5.04
C PRO A 8 3.47 9.64 3.76
N ILE A 9 2.79 10.42 2.92
CA ILE A 9 2.17 9.93 1.68
C ILE A 9 3.23 9.38 0.74
N LEU A 10 4.33 10.12 0.52
CA LEU A 10 5.42 9.68 -0.35
C LEU A 10 6.11 8.43 0.18
N LEU A 11 6.43 8.40 1.48
CA LEU A 11 7.07 7.24 2.10
C LEU A 11 6.16 6.01 2.08
N LEU A 12 4.87 6.17 2.38
CA LEU A 12 3.88 5.10 2.33
C LEU A 12 3.72 4.55 0.90
N ALA A 13 3.71 5.41 -0.12
CA ALA A 13 3.68 5.00 -1.53
C ALA A 13 4.91 4.19 -1.92
N CYS A 14 6.12 4.66 -1.56
CA CYS A 14 7.36 3.92 -1.80
C CYS A 14 7.38 2.59 -1.02
N SER A 15 6.94 2.59 0.24
CA SER A 15 6.81 1.39 1.08
C SER A 15 5.93 0.36 0.40
N ASN A 16 4.75 0.79 -0.07
CA ASN A 16 3.77 -0.11 -0.64
C ASN A 16 4.25 -0.83 -1.91
N PHE A 17 5.12 -0.18 -2.69
CA PHE A 17 5.77 -0.82 -3.83
C PHE A 17 6.58 -2.06 -3.40
N PHE A 18 7.40 -1.93 -2.35
CA PHE A 18 8.12 -3.07 -1.78
C PHE A 18 7.17 -4.11 -1.20
N MET A 19 6.11 -3.69 -0.50
CA MET A 19 5.12 -4.62 0.07
C MET A 19 4.44 -5.46 -1.01
N THR A 20 4.03 -4.81 -2.10
CA THR A 20 3.36 -5.47 -3.23
C THR A 20 4.28 -6.51 -3.88
N ILE A 21 5.57 -6.20 -4.04
CA ILE A 21 6.55 -7.17 -4.53
C ILE A 21 6.75 -8.31 -3.53
N ALA A 22 6.84 -8.02 -2.22
CA ALA A 22 6.99 -9.05 -1.20
C ALA A 22 5.82 -10.05 -1.19
N TRP A 23 4.58 -9.55 -1.36
CA TRP A 23 3.38 -10.39 -1.38
C TRP A 23 3.15 -11.14 -2.70
N TYR A 24 3.42 -10.51 -3.84
CA TYR A 24 2.97 -11.04 -5.14
C TYR A 24 4.09 -11.27 -6.14
N GLY A 25 5.29 -10.70 -5.92
CA GLY A 25 6.43 -10.84 -6.84
C GLY A 25 6.82 -12.30 -7.08
N HIS A 26 6.78 -13.11 -6.03
CA HIS A 26 7.11 -14.54 -6.10
C HIS A 26 6.11 -15.36 -6.94
N LEU A 27 4.93 -14.82 -7.29
CA LEU A 27 3.94 -15.52 -8.11
C LEU A 27 4.43 -15.80 -9.55
N LYS A 28 5.44 -15.07 -10.03
CA LYS A 28 6.14 -15.42 -11.30
C LYS A 28 7.17 -16.53 -11.14
N PHE A 29 7.60 -16.83 -9.91
CA PHE A 29 8.67 -17.79 -9.61
C PHE A 29 8.11 -19.04 -8.92
N LYS A 30 7.03 -19.63 -9.47
CA LYS A 30 6.31 -20.75 -8.84
C LYS A 30 7.16 -22.03 -8.70
N ALA A 31 8.22 -22.17 -9.48
CA ALA A 31 9.16 -23.28 -9.39
C ALA A 31 10.18 -23.13 -8.25
N ALA A 32 10.30 -21.94 -7.66
CA ALA A 32 11.21 -21.72 -6.54
C ALA A 32 10.70 -22.45 -5.28
N PRO A 33 11.59 -22.98 -4.44
CA PRO A 33 11.19 -23.58 -3.16
C PRO A 33 10.46 -22.56 -2.27
N LEU A 34 9.41 -23.01 -1.57
CA LEU A 34 8.60 -22.14 -0.71
C LEU A 34 9.44 -21.41 0.36
N TRP A 35 10.40 -22.10 0.97
CA TRP A 35 11.27 -21.50 1.98
C TRP A 35 12.08 -20.31 1.42
N ALA A 36 12.52 -20.41 0.16
CA ALA A 36 13.30 -19.36 -0.49
C ALA A 36 12.40 -18.17 -0.84
N ALA A 37 11.18 -18.44 -1.35
CA ALA A 37 10.18 -17.40 -1.60
C ALA A 37 9.85 -16.63 -0.31
N VAL A 38 9.58 -17.33 0.80
CA VAL A 38 9.30 -16.72 2.11
C VAL A 38 10.48 -15.86 2.59
N LEU A 39 11.71 -16.37 2.50
CA LEU A 39 12.90 -15.65 2.97
C LEU A 39 13.15 -14.39 2.14
N VAL A 40 13.03 -14.47 0.82
CA VAL A 40 13.19 -13.29 -0.07
C VAL A 40 12.08 -12.27 0.19
N SER A 41 10.81 -12.71 0.32
CA SER A 41 9.70 -11.82 0.67
C SER A 41 9.93 -11.11 2.01
N TRP A 42 10.50 -11.79 3.00
CA TRP A 42 10.88 -11.19 4.28
C TRP A 42 11.96 -10.12 4.15
N LEU A 43 13.00 -10.36 3.34
CA LEU A 43 14.06 -9.38 3.10
C LEU A 43 13.51 -8.12 2.39
N ILE A 44 12.55 -8.29 1.48
CA ILE A 44 11.89 -7.16 0.81
C ILE A 44 10.99 -6.41 1.80
N ALA A 45 10.21 -7.13 2.62
CA ALA A 45 9.38 -6.53 3.65
C ALA A 45 10.21 -5.78 4.71
N PHE A 46 11.44 -6.20 4.99
CA PHE A 46 12.33 -5.44 5.87
C PHE A 46 12.61 -4.02 5.34
N VAL A 47 12.87 -3.88 4.04
CA VAL A 47 13.09 -2.56 3.39
C VAL A 47 11.82 -1.71 3.44
N GLU A 48 10.66 -2.35 3.22
CA GLU A 48 9.34 -1.73 3.39
C GLU A 48 9.19 -1.11 4.79
N TYR A 49 9.47 -1.88 5.84
CA TYR A 49 9.35 -1.40 7.22
C TYR A 49 10.26 -0.22 7.53
N CYS A 50 11.44 -0.13 6.89
CA CYS A 50 12.33 1.03 7.02
C CYS A 50 11.68 2.33 6.50
N LEU A 51 10.66 2.24 5.64
CA LEU A 51 9.90 3.39 5.11
C LEU A 51 8.57 3.57 5.84
N ALA A 52 7.80 2.49 6.03
CA ALA A 52 6.50 2.55 6.68
C ALA A 52 6.57 3.04 8.14
N VAL A 53 7.57 2.62 8.91
CA VAL A 53 7.67 3.00 10.33
C VAL A 53 7.93 4.50 10.49
N PRO A 54 8.92 5.11 9.81
CA PRO A 54 9.09 6.57 9.83
C PRO A 54 7.87 7.31 9.27
N ALA A 55 7.26 6.82 8.17
CA ALA A 55 6.11 7.46 7.55
C ALA A 55 4.95 7.62 8.55
N ASN A 56 4.61 6.53 9.25
CA ASN A 56 3.53 6.53 10.23
C ASN A 56 3.89 7.35 11.47
N ARG A 57 5.14 7.29 11.96
CA ARG A 57 5.56 8.10 13.11
C ARG A 57 5.51 9.60 12.82
N ILE A 58 5.97 10.03 11.64
CA ILE A 58 5.90 11.42 11.20
C ILE A 58 4.44 11.80 10.97
N GLY A 59 3.68 10.97 10.25
CA GLY A 59 2.29 11.24 9.92
C GLY A 59 1.37 11.33 11.13
N HIS A 60 1.63 10.54 12.18
CA HIS A 60 0.83 10.56 13.41
C HIS A 60 1.00 11.85 14.24
N THR A 61 1.88 12.76 13.80
CA THR A 61 1.96 14.12 14.36
C THR A 61 0.86 15.05 13.83
N VAL A 62 0.26 14.72 12.68
CA VAL A 62 -0.72 15.58 11.98
C VAL A 62 -1.99 14.84 11.54
N TYR A 63 -1.93 13.52 11.41
CA TYR A 63 -3.04 12.63 11.07
C TYR A 63 -3.33 11.69 12.23
N SER A 64 -4.58 11.27 12.36
CA SER A 64 -4.97 10.15 13.21
C SER A 64 -4.51 8.81 12.62
N GLY A 65 -4.44 7.77 13.46
CA GLY A 65 -4.15 6.41 12.99
C GLY A 65 -5.16 5.90 11.95
N ALA A 66 -6.43 6.30 12.06
CA ALA A 66 -7.46 5.93 11.09
C ALA A 66 -7.21 6.55 9.71
N GLU A 67 -6.85 7.84 9.67
CA GLU A 67 -6.51 8.55 8.44
C GLU A 67 -5.26 7.97 7.76
N LEU A 68 -4.21 7.64 8.53
CA LEU A 68 -3.02 6.97 8.02
C LEU A 68 -3.35 5.61 7.40
N LYS A 69 -4.19 4.82 8.06
CA LYS A 69 -4.64 3.53 7.54
C LYS A 69 -5.46 3.70 6.27
N ALA A 70 -6.41 4.65 6.25
CA ALA A 70 -7.22 4.92 5.07
C ALA A 70 -6.36 5.36 3.86
N MET A 71 -5.39 6.25 4.07
CA MET A 71 -4.40 6.61 3.04
C MET A 71 -3.65 5.37 2.54
N GLN A 72 -3.20 4.51 3.45
CA GLN A 72 -2.46 3.32 3.07
C GLN A 72 -3.30 2.34 2.25
N GLU A 73 -4.58 2.13 2.56
CA GLU A 73 -5.47 1.29 1.74
C GLU A 73 -5.62 1.84 0.32
N VAL A 74 -5.85 3.16 0.18
CA VAL A 74 -5.96 3.80 -1.14
C VAL A 74 -4.67 3.63 -1.94
N ILE A 75 -3.51 3.90 -1.31
CA ILE A 75 -2.19 3.71 -1.92
C ILE A 75 -1.98 2.25 -2.33
N THR A 76 -2.34 1.31 -1.45
CA THR A 76 -2.16 -0.13 -1.69
C THR A 76 -2.89 -0.57 -2.96
N LEU A 77 -4.14 -0.14 -3.13
CA LEU A 77 -4.93 -0.53 -4.28
C LEU A 77 -4.38 0.06 -5.57
N ILE A 78 -3.96 1.33 -5.57
CA ILE A 78 -3.37 1.98 -6.75
C ILE A 78 -2.09 1.26 -7.16
N VAL A 79 -1.19 1.01 -6.20
CA VAL A 79 0.08 0.31 -6.46
C VAL A 79 -0.18 -1.11 -6.93
N PHE A 80 -1.09 -1.83 -6.27
CA PHE A 80 -1.47 -3.19 -6.66
C PHE A 80 -2.08 -3.24 -8.06
N ALA A 81 -2.93 -2.28 -8.44
CA ALA A 81 -3.52 -2.22 -9.78
C ALA A 81 -2.46 -2.08 -10.87
N ILE A 82 -1.51 -1.18 -10.66
CA ILE A 82 -0.37 -0.98 -11.56
C ILE A 82 0.47 -2.26 -11.62
N PHE A 83 0.75 -2.87 -10.47
CA PHE A 83 1.52 -4.11 -10.39
C PHE A 83 0.82 -5.29 -11.08
N SER A 84 -0.48 -5.46 -10.89
CA SER A 84 -1.28 -6.53 -11.51
C SER A 84 -1.22 -6.44 -13.04
N VAL A 85 -1.37 -5.24 -13.60
CA VAL A 85 -1.28 -5.03 -15.06
C VAL A 85 0.16 -5.17 -15.56
N ALA A 86 1.12 -4.47 -14.94
CA ALA A 86 2.49 -4.37 -15.46
C ALA A 86 3.34 -5.61 -15.16
N TYR A 87 3.17 -6.21 -13.97
CA TYR A 87 3.91 -7.39 -13.55
C TYR A 87 3.13 -8.66 -13.83
N LEU A 88 1.92 -8.84 -13.30
CA LEU A 88 1.19 -10.11 -13.46
C LEU A 88 0.60 -10.30 -14.87
N GLY A 89 0.43 -9.22 -15.64
CA GLY A 89 -0.19 -9.27 -16.98
C GLY A 89 -1.70 -9.49 -16.92
N GLU A 90 -2.32 -9.24 -15.77
CA GLU A 90 -3.75 -9.38 -15.56
C GLU A 90 -4.50 -8.18 -16.15
N ARG A 91 -5.72 -8.42 -16.61
CA ARG A 91 -6.56 -7.34 -17.17
C ARG A 91 -7.33 -6.63 -16.07
N PHE A 92 -7.20 -5.31 -16.04
CA PHE A 92 -8.03 -4.48 -15.17
C PHE A 92 -9.48 -4.46 -15.68
N THR A 93 -10.41 -5.02 -14.89
CA THR A 93 -11.84 -5.10 -15.27
C THR A 93 -12.66 -3.99 -14.61
N LEU A 94 -13.87 -3.74 -15.13
CA LEU A 94 -14.79 -2.76 -14.56
C LEU A 94 -15.14 -3.06 -13.08
N ASN A 95 -15.19 -4.34 -12.71
CA ASN A 95 -15.43 -4.74 -11.32
C ASN A 95 -14.33 -4.26 -10.38
N HIS A 96 -13.06 -4.25 -10.83
CA HIS A 96 -11.94 -3.72 -10.05
C HIS A 96 -12.07 -2.20 -9.87
N ALA A 97 -12.45 -1.49 -10.93
CA ALA A 97 -12.68 -0.05 -10.88
C ALA A 97 -13.79 0.32 -9.87
N ILE A 98 -14.91 -0.41 -9.91
CA ILE A 98 -16.04 -0.22 -8.98
C ILE A 98 -15.59 -0.52 -7.55
N GLY A 99 -14.89 -1.64 -7.32
CA GLY A 99 -14.36 -1.99 -6.01
C GLY A 99 -13.45 -0.91 -5.43
N PHE A 100 -12.54 -0.35 -6.24
CA PHE A 100 -11.67 0.74 -5.81
C PHE A 100 -12.43 2.02 -5.51
N ALA A 101 -13.48 2.33 -6.27
CA ALA A 101 -14.33 3.49 -6.02
C ALA A 101 -15.02 3.41 -4.65
N PHE A 102 -15.51 2.22 -4.25
CA PHE A 102 -16.08 2.02 -2.91
C PHE A 102 -15.04 2.17 -1.79
N ILE A 103 -13.79 1.76 -2.02
CA ILE A 103 -12.74 1.94 -1.02
C ILE A 103 -12.34 3.41 -0.90
N ALA A 104 -12.25 4.14 -2.02
CA ALA A 104 -12.05 5.60 -2.01
C ALA A 104 -13.19 6.33 -1.28
N LEU A 105 -14.44 5.89 -1.47
CA LEU A 105 -15.60 6.40 -0.73
C LEU A 105 -15.47 6.12 0.78
N GLY A 106 -15.03 4.94 1.17
CA GLY A 106 -14.74 4.61 2.57
C GLY A 106 -13.68 5.54 3.16
N ALA A 107 -12.59 5.78 2.44
CA ALA A 107 -11.55 6.73 2.86
C ALA A 107 -12.11 8.15 3.04
N PHE A 108 -12.97 8.62 2.13
CA PHE A 108 -13.63 9.93 2.27
C PHE A 108 -14.35 10.08 3.61
N PHE A 109 -15.12 9.07 4.04
CA PHE A 109 -15.80 9.12 5.33
C PHE A 109 -14.83 9.11 6.52
N VAL A 110 -13.72 8.38 6.43
CA VAL A 110 -12.68 8.39 7.48
C VAL A 110 -12.09 9.79 7.65
N PHE A 111 -11.85 10.52 6.56
CA PHE A 111 -11.32 11.89 6.60
C PHE A 111 -12.37 12.96 6.92
N ARG A 112 -13.65 12.69 6.67
CA ARG A 112 -14.76 13.64 6.92
C ARG A 112 -15.02 13.87 8.41
N GLY A 113 -14.71 12.89 9.26
CA GLY A 113 -15.03 12.92 10.69
C GLY A 113 -16.37 12.23 11.02
N PRO A 114 -16.83 12.30 12.29
CA PRO A 114 -18.08 11.67 12.72
C PRO A 114 -19.26 12.16 11.87
N LEU A 115 -20.16 11.25 11.50
CA LEU A 115 -21.42 11.64 10.88
C LEU A 115 -22.30 12.28 11.94
N GLY A 116 -22.32 13.62 11.97
CA GLY A 116 -23.09 14.46 12.89
C GLY A 116 -23.15 15.89 12.39
#